data_AF-A0A7L3I540-F1
#
_entry.id   AF-A0A7L3I540-F1
#
_cell.length_a   1.000
_cell.length_b   1.000
_cell.length_c   1.000
_cell.angle_alpha   90.00
_cell.angle_beta   90.00
_cell.angle_gamma   90.00
#
_symmetry.space_group_name_H-M   'P 1'
#
loop_
_entity.id
_entity.type
_entity.pdbx_description
1 polymer ?
#
loop_
_entity_poly.entity_id
_entity_poly.type
_entity_poly.pdbx_seq_one_letter_code
_entity_poly.pdbx_strand_id
1 'polypeptide(L)'
;MNVSNNCSTTNLELHQHVRLIEFVLYGLIFFFGALFNILAFWVFFCKMKKWTETRVYVMNLVFADFSVICTLPCMVYLLWNKSARGELCQLIEAMYFINMLVSIYVISFISIDRYIAIKHPLKARTFRSPAKAALLCGLLWLLVITSATMQLWQRPTAPCFQTYAPTPAALSLLAIFFIFT
;
A
#
# COMPACT_ATOMS: atom_id res chain seq x y z
N MET A 1 -25.17 17.73 -42.84
CA MET A 1 -24.32 18.00 -41.67
C MET A 1 -23.94 16.66 -41.07
N ASN A 2 -22.68 16.24 -41.22
CA ASN A 2 -22.18 14.91 -40.83
C ASN A 2 -21.42 15.06 -39.50
N VAL A 3 -22.12 14.99 -38.38
CA VAL A 3 -21.57 15.24 -37.02
C VAL A 3 -21.37 13.94 -36.22
N SER A 4 -21.72 12.78 -36.78
CA SER A 4 -21.76 11.50 -36.06
C SER A 4 -20.42 10.75 -35.98
N ASN A 5 -19.37 11.12 -36.73
CA ASN A 5 -18.11 10.35 -36.77
C ASN A 5 -17.00 10.88 -35.85
N ASN A 6 -17.11 12.12 -35.34
CA ASN A 6 -16.08 12.73 -34.49
C ASN A 6 -16.12 12.27 -33.03
N CYS A 7 -17.29 11.87 -32.53
CA CYS A 7 -17.43 11.43 -31.14
C CYS A 7 -16.77 10.06 -30.92
N SER A 8 -16.83 9.15 -31.89
CA SER A 8 -16.23 7.81 -31.75
C SER A 8 -14.71 7.80 -31.94
N THR A 9 -14.18 8.66 -32.82
CA THR A 9 -12.73 8.77 -33.08
C THR A 9 -11.99 9.46 -31.94
N THR A 10 -12.53 10.55 -31.39
CA THR A 10 -11.93 11.25 -30.23
C THR A 10 -11.88 10.36 -28.97
N ASN A 11 -12.92 9.57 -28.71
CA ASN A 11 -12.93 8.62 -27.59
C ASN A 11 -11.91 7.48 -27.77
N LEU A 12 -11.68 7.02 -29.00
CA LEU A 12 -10.71 5.96 -29.27
C LEU A 12 -9.26 6.44 -29.10
N GLU A 13 -8.93 7.60 -29.67
CA GLU A 13 -7.63 8.27 -29.52
C GLU A 13 -7.33 8.54 -28.04
N LEU A 14 -8.28 9.13 -27.31
CA LEU A 14 -8.15 9.40 -25.88
C LEU A 14 -7.90 8.10 -25.08
N HIS A 15 -8.64 7.03 -25.36
CA HIS A 15 -8.48 5.76 -24.64
C HIS A 15 -7.14 5.06 -24.95
N GLN A 16 -6.57 5.30 -26.12
CA GLN A 16 -5.24 4.82 -26.48
C GLN A 16 -4.14 5.65 -25.79
N HIS A 17 -4.26 6.97 -25.77
CA HIS A 17 -3.33 7.85 -25.06
C HIS A 17 -3.31 7.56 -23.56
N VAL A 18 -4.48 7.39 -22.93
CA VAL A 18 -4.57 7.06 -21.49
C VAL A 18 -3.85 5.74 -21.20
N ARG A 19 -4.12 4.67 -21.97
CA ARG A 19 -3.44 3.37 -21.77
C ARG A 19 -1.94 3.44 -21.97
N LEU A 20 -1.47 4.24 -22.92
CA LEU A 20 -0.05 4.44 -23.16
C LEU A 20 0.61 5.19 -22.00
N ILE A 21 -0.05 6.23 -21.47
CA ILE A 21 0.41 6.95 -20.28
C ILE A 21 0.45 6.02 -19.06
N GLU A 22 -0.61 5.24 -18.81
CA GLU A 22 -0.66 4.25 -17.72
C GLU A 22 0.48 3.23 -17.83
N PHE A 23 0.73 2.70 -19.03
CA PHE A 23 1.82 1.75 -19.27
C PHE A 23 3.19 2.36 -18.93
N VAL A 24 3.46 3.58 -19.40
CA VAL A 24 4.72 4.29 -19.11
C VAL A 24 4.84 4.55 -17.60
N LEU A 25 3.79 5.04 -16.96
CA LEU A 25 3.78 5.32 -15.52
C LEU A 25 4.00 4.05 -14.69
N TYR A 26 3.27 2.97 -14.97
CA TYR A 26 3.44 1.70 -14.27
C TYR A 26 4.84 1.12 -14.49
N GLY A 27 5.40 1.25 -15.69
CA GLY A 27 6.79 0.84 -15.97
C GLY A 27 7.81 1.65 -15.16
N LEU A 28 7.65 2.97 -15.08
CA LEU A 28 8.53 3.84 -14.28
C LEU A 28 8.39 3.54 -12.78
N ILE A 29 7.16 3.42 -12.27
CA ILE A 29 6.89 3.10 -10.86
C ILE A 29 7.47 1.73 -10.52
N PHE A 30 7.32 0.74 -11.40
CA PHE A 30 7.91 -0.58 -11.21
C PHE A 30 9.44 -0.49 -11.11
N PHE A 31 10.08 0.16 -12.07
CA PHE A 31 11.54 0.26 -12.12
C PHE A 31 12.12 1.02 -10.92
N PHE A 32 11.67 2.25 -10.69
CA PHE A 32 12.17 3.09 -9.60
C PHE A 32 11.72 2.54 -8.24
N GLY A 33 10.49 2.06 -8.14
CA GLY A 33 9.95 1.44 -6.93
C GLY A 33 10.78 0.22 -6.53
N ALA A 34 11.05 -0.70 -7.47
CA ALA A 34 11.89 -1.86 -7.20
C ALA A 34 13.31 -1.44 -6.81
N LEU A 35 13.92 -0.52 -7.58
CA LEU A 35 15.27 -0.04 -7.29
C LEU A 35 15.39 0.54 -5.88
N PHE A 36 14.51 1.46 -5.50
CA PHE A 36 14.57 2.12 -4.19
C PHE A 36 14.18 1.18 -3.05
N ASN A 37 13.20 0.30 -3.23
CA ASN A 37 12.83 -0.67 -2.19
C ASN A 37 13.90 -1.75 -1.99
N ILE A 38 14.56 -2.23 -3.05
CA ILE A 38 15.70 -3.16 -2.95
C ILE A 38 16.86 -2.47 -2.23
N LEU A 39 17.15 -1.22 -2.60
CA LEU A 39 18.21 -0.46 -1.96
C LEU A 39 17.92 -0.23 -0.47
N ALA A 40 16.67 0.13 -0.14
CA ALA A 40 16.24 0.28 1.25
C ALA A 40 16.39 -1.05 2.00
N PHE A 41 15.87 -2.15 1.47
CA PHE A 41 16.04 -3.48 2.06
C PHE A 41 17.52 -3.80 2.32
N TRP A 42 18.38 -3.59 1.32
CA TRP A 42 19.82 -3.82 1.42
C TRP A 42 20.47 -2.98 2.53
N VAL A 43 20.17 -1.68 2.60
CA VAL A 43 20.72 -0.80 3.64
C VAL A 43 20.25 -1.22 5.03
N PHE A 44 18.95 -1.42 5.22
CA PHE A 44 18.39 -1.75 6.52
C PHE A 44 18.70 -3.19 6.97
N PHE A 45 18.93 -4.11 6.03
CA PHE A 45 19.30 -5.49 6.33
C PHE A 45 20.81 -5.66 6.55
N CYS A 46 21.63 -5.15 5.63
CA CYS A 46 23.07 -5.42 5.58
C CYS A 46 23.93 -4.36 6.28
N LYS A 47 23.53 -3.07 6.27
CA LYS A 47 24.34 -1.98 6.87
C LYS A 47 24.01 -1.74 8.34
N MET A 48 22.77 -1.96 8.74
CA MET A 48 22.33 -1.74 10.12
C MET A 48 22.64 -2.96 10.99
N LYS A 49 23.70 -2.90 11.82
CA LYS A 49 24.08 -4.00 12.73
C LYS A 49 23.11 -4.22 13.89
N LYS A 50 22.41 -3.17 14.35
CA LYS A 50 21.50 -3.26 15.50
C LYS A 50 20.06 -3.46 15.04
N TRP A 51 19.35 -4.36 15.71
CA TRP A 51 17.90 -4.52 15.56
C TRP A 51 17.19 -3.44 16.38
N THR A 52 16.50 -2.53 15.69
CA THR A 52 15.82 -1.36 16.27
C THR A 52 14.37 -1.35 15.83
N GLU A 53 13.52 -0.60 16.53
CA GLU A 53 12.09 -0.44 16.18
C GLU A 53 11.93 0.12 14.77
N THR A 54 12.74 1.13 14.44
CA THR A 54 12.76 1.73 13.09
C THR A 54 13.08 0.69 12.02
N ARG A 55 14.01 -0.23 12.29
CA ARG A 55 14.32 -1.32 11.35
C ARG A 55 13.11 -2.23 11.11
N VAL A 56 12.36 -2.57 12.17
CA VAL A 56 11.14 -3.38 12.06
C VAL A 56 10.08 -2.66 11.23
N TYR A 57 9.80 -1.40 11.55
CA TYR A 57 8.82 -0.59 10.82
C TYR A 57 9.19 -0.48 9.33
N VAL A 58 10.44 -0.12 9.03
CA VAL A 58 10.88 0.03 7.64
C VAL A 58 10.87 -1.30 6.88
N MET A 59 11.21 -2.43 7.51
CA MET A 59 11.10 -3.74 6.87
C MET A 59 9.65 -4.09 6.50
N ASN A 60 8.69 -3.77 7.35
CA ASN A 60 7.27 -3.97 7.05
C ASN A 60 6.80 -3.08 5.89
N LEU A 61 7.25 -1.81 5.87
CA LEU A 61 6.95 -0.88 4.77
C LEU A 61 7.49 -1.40 3.44
N VAL A 62 8.76 -1.78 3.42
CA VAL A 62 9.43 -2.32 2.22
C VAL A 62 8.72 -3.58 1.71
N PHE A 63 8.31 -4.48 2.60
CA PHE A 63 7.55 -5.67 2.23
C PHE A 63 6.19 -5.33 1.59
N ALA A 64 5.46 -4.36 2.16
CA ALA A 64 4.19 -3.91 1.62
C ALA A 64 4.35 -3.25 0.24
N ASP A 65 5.36 -2.38 0.08
CA ASP A 65 5.67 -1.71 -1.19
C ASP A 65 6.07 -2.71 -2.27
N PHE A 66 6.93 -3.69 -1.95
CA PHE A 66 7.25 -4.77 -2.88
C PHE A 66 6.03 -5.55 -3.34
N SER A 67 5.10 -5.83 -2.42
CA SER A 67 3.88 -6.57 -2.74
C SER A 67 3.06 -5.86 -3.82
N VAL A 68 2.94 -4.53 -3.76
CA VAL A 68 2.27 -3.72 -4.79
C VAL A 68 3.10 -3.54 -6.05
N ILE A 69 4.42 -3.37 -5.95
CA ILE A 69 5.27 -3.27 -7.13
C ILE A 69 5.16 -4.55 -7.98
N CYS A 70 5.09 -5.72 -7.34
CA CYS A 70 4.89 -7.00 -8.01
C CYS A 70 3.52 -7.14 -8.69
N THR A 71 2.49 -6.36 -8.31
CA THR A 71 1.19 -6.39 -8.98
C THR A 71 1.10 -5.49 -10.21
N LEU A 72 2.03 -4.55 -10.40
CA LEU A 72 2.06 -3.63 -11.55
C LEU A 72 2.15 -4.36 -12.92
N PRO A 73 2.99 -5.41 -13.11
CA PRO A 73 3.00 -6.17 -14.35
C PRO A 73 1.67 -6.87 -14.63
N CYS A 74 1.00 -7.38 -13.59
CA CYS A 74 -0.33 -7.97 -13.70
C CYS A 74 -1.37 -6.92 -14.11
N MET A 75 -1.24 -5.68 -13.63
CA MET A 75 -2.09 -4.57 -14.05
C MET A 75 -1.98 -4.27 -15.55
N VAL A 76 -0.76 -4.23 -16.07
CA VAL A 76 -0.53 -4.05 -17.51
C VAL A 76 -1.17 -5.18 -18.32
N TYR A 77 -1.09 -6.42 -17.83
CA TYR A 77 -1.78 -7.54 -18.47
C TYR A 77 -3.31 -7.38 -18.48
N LEU A 78 -3.91 -6.91 -17.38
CA LEU A 78 -5.36 -6.65 -17.29
C LEU A 78 -5.84 -5.49 -18.18
N LEU A 79 -4.98 -4.51 -18.48
CA LEU A 79 -5.30 -3.42 -19.41
C LEU A 79 -5.51 -3.92 -20.86
N TRP A 80 -4.82 -5.01 -21.22
CA TRP A 80 -4.89 -5.59 -22.56
C TRP A 80 -5.90 -6.73 -22.67
N ASN A 81 -6.03 -7.54 -21.61
CA ASN A 81 -6.92 -8.70 -21.59
C ASN A 81 -8.16 -8.48 -20.69
N LYS A 82 -9.23 -7.94 -21.26
CA LYS A 82 -10.50 -7.71 -20.55
C LYS A 82 -11.12 -9.00 -19.98
N SER A 83 -10.83 -10.16 -20.57
CA SER A 83 -11.34 -11.46 -20.09
C SER A 83 -10.69 -11.94 -18.80
N ALA A 84 -9.57 -11.34 -18.38
CA ALA A 84 -8.86 -11.67 -17.14
C ALA A 84 -9.30 -10.81 -15.93
N ARG A 85 -10.28 -9.90 -16.12
CA ARG A 85 -10.89 -9.09 -15.04
C ARG A 85 -11.83 -9.97 -14.19
N GLY A 86 -11.24 -10.76 -13.31
CA GLY A 86 -11.91 -11.54 -12.27
C GLY A 86 -11.16 -11.41 -10.95
N GLU A 87 -10.81 -12.53 -10.34
CA GLU A 87 -10.08 -12.61 -9.06
C GLU A 87 -8.75 -11.84 -9.04
N LEU A 88 -8.03 -11.76 -10.18
CA LEU A 88 -6.79 -10.99 -10.29
C LEU A 88 -7.01 -9.51 -10.01
N CYS A 89 -8.12 -8.95 -10.48
CA CYS A 89 -8.46 -7.54 -10.30
C CYS A 89 -8.75 -7.23 -8.82
N GLN A 90 -9.50 -8.13 -8.16
CA GLN A 90 -9.79 -8.07 -6.73
C GLN A 90 -8.53 -8.23 -5.87
N LEU A 91 -7.64 -9.17 -6.24
CA LEU A 91 -6.37 -9.37 -5.56
C LEU A 91 -5.51 -8.10 -5.64
N ILE A 92 -5.42 -7.49 -6.82
CA ILE A 92 -4.60 -6.29 -6.99
C ILE A 92 -5.19 -5.12 -6.20
N GLU A 93 -6.50 -4.89 -6.25
CA GLU A 93 -7.19 -3.89 -5.43
C GLU A 93 -6.93 -4.09 -3.94
N ALA A 94 -7.04 -5.34 -3.46
CA ALA A 94 -6.73 -5.68 -2.08
C ALA A 94 -5.26 -5.37 -1.73
N MET A 95 -4.30 -5.71 -2.59
CA MET A 95 -2.88 -5.40 -2.37
C MET A 95 -2.62 -3.89 -2.30
N TYR A 96 -3.25 -3.09 -3.18
CA TYR A 96 -3.15 -1.63 -3.11
C TYR A 96 -3.73 -1.08 -1.79
N PHE A 97 -4.90 -1.56 -1.39
CA PHE A 97 -5.55 -1.15 -0.15
C PHE A 97 -4.70 -1.50 1.08
N ILE A 98 -4.17 -2.72 1.11
CA ILE A 98 -3.29 -3.20 2.18
C ILE A 98 -2.03 -2.34 2.26
N ASN A 99 -1.35 -2.10 1.13
CA ASN A 99 -0.14 -1.27 1.12
C ASN A 99 -0.41 0.16 1.59
N MET A 100 -1.52 0.76 1.13
CA MET A 100 -1.92 2.10 1.53
C MET A 100 -2.09 2.20 3.05
N LEU A 101 -2.85 1.28 3.65
CA LEU A 101 -3.05 1.29 5.10
C LEU A 101 -1.76 1.01 5.85
N VAL A 102 -1.04 -0.07 5.51
CA VAL A 102 0.21 -0.43 6.19
C VAL A 102 1.20 0.74 6.13
N SER A 103 1.36 1.38 4.96
CA SER A 103 2.26 2.52 4.80
C SER A 103 1.89 3.70 5.70
N ILE A 104 0.61 4.10 5.72
CA ILE A 104 0.14 5.22 6.55
C ILE A 104 0.39 4.93 8.04
N TYR A 105 0.04 3.73 8.52
CA TYR A 105 0.20 3.38 9.93
C TYR A 105 1.68 3.25 10.32
N VAL A 106 2.51 2.62 9.48
CA VAL A 106 3.93 2.47 9.73
C VAL A 106 4.65 3.82 9.79
N ILE A 107 4.36 4.73 8.84
CA ILE A 107 4.92 6.09 8.85
C ILE A 107 4.45 6.86 10.09
N SER A 108 3.19 6.67 10.50
CA SER A 108 2.65 7.26 11.73
C SER A 108 3.40 6.75 12.98
N PHE A 109 3.64 5.44 13.08
CA PHE A 109 4.40 4.87 14.20
C PHE A 109 5.85 5.35 14.23
N ILE A 110 6.51 5.47 13.07
CA ILE A 110 7.86 6.05 12.98
C ILE A 110 7.84 7.50 13.49
N SER A 111 6.85 8.29 13.09
CA SER A 111 6.72 9.69 13.49
C SER A 111 6.48 9.83 14.98
N ILE A 112 5.59 9.00 15.56
CA ILE A 112 5.31 8.96 17.00
C ILE A 112 6.55 8.51 17.77
N ASP A 113 7.25 7.47 17.32
CA ASP A 113 8.51 7.00 17.93
C ASP A 113 9.56 8.12 18.00
N ARG A 114 9.74 8.86 16.90
CA ARG A 114 10.66 9.99 16.82
C ARG A 114 10.24 11.13 17.74
N TYR A 115 8.95 11.45 17.78
CA TYR A 115 8.42 12.47 18.67
C TYR A 115 8.66 12.14 20.16
N ILE A 116 8.34 10.90 20.58
CA ILE A 116 8.55 10.44 21.97
C ILE A 116 10.03 10.46 22.33
N ALA A 117 10.90 10.03 21.40
CA ALA A 117 12.35 10.03 21.62
C ALA A 117 12.93 11.44 21.86
N ILE A 118 12.41 12.44 21.13
CA ILE A 118 12.88 13.82 21.24
C ILE A 118 12.30 14.49 22.50
N LYS A 119 10.98 14.39 22.72
CA LYS A 119 10.29 15.14 23.78
C LYS A 119 10.33 14.45 25.15
N HIS A 120 10.37 13.12 25.19
CA HIS A 120 10.25 12.34 26.42
C HIS A 120 11.30 11.21 26.49
N PRO A 121 12.60 11.54 26.56
CA PRO A 121 13.69 10.55 26.48
C PRO A 121 13.64 9.45 27.55
N LEU A 122 13.18 9.77 28.77
CA LEU A 122 12.99 8.78 29.83
C LEU A 122 11.85 7.79 29.52
N LYS A 123 10.73 8.28 28.96
CA LYS A 123 9.61 7.43 28.52
C LYS A 123 9.99 6.60 27.29
N ALA A 124 10.78 7.20 26.38
CA ALA A 124 11.30 6.53 25.19
C ALA A 124 12.14 5.29 25.54
N ARG A 125 12.99 5.35 26.57
CA ARG A 125 13.82 4.21 27.00
C ARG A 125 12.99 2.98 27.41
N THR A 126 11.80 3.18 27.98
CA THR A 126 10.91 2.10 28.44
C THR A 126 9.95 1.61 27.34
N PHE A 127 9.53 2.51 26.44
CA PHE A 127 8.59 2.20 25.36
C PHE A 127 9.25 1.63 24.10
N ARG A 128 10.48 2.03 23.78
CA ARG A 128 11.22 1.58 22.60
C ARG A 128 11.75 0.17 22.82
N SER A 129 11.06 -0.79 22.20
CA SER A 129 11.53 -2.17 22.08
C SER A 129 11.18 -2.72 20.69
N PRO A 130 12.13 -3.37 19.99
CA PRO A 130 11.87 -3.96 18.69
C PRO A 130 10.80 -5.07 18.76
N ALA A 131 10.66 -5.76 19.90
CA ALA A 131 9.62 -6.76 20.09
C ALA A 131 8.21 -6.13 20.13
N LYS A 132 8.06 -4.98 20.79
CA LYS A 132 6.80 -4.21 20.80
C LYS A 132 6.47 -3.70 19.39
N ALA A 133 7.47 -3.20 18.66
CA ALA A 133 7.29 -2.77 17.28
C ALA A 133 6.84 -3.93 16.37
N ALA A 134 7.42 -5.12 16.54
CA ALA A 134 7.03 -6.31 15.80
C ALA A 134 5.59 -6.76 16.13
N LEU A 135 5.21 -6.74 17.41
CA LEU A 135 3.83 -7.04 17.84
C LEU A 135 2.83 -6.05 17.21
N LEU A 136 3.12 -4.75 17.25
CA LEU A 136 2.27 -3.72 16.64
C LEU A 136 2.13 -3.91 15.13
N CYS A 137 3.21 -4.22 14.43
CA CYS A 137 3.16 -4.53 13.00
C CYS A 137 2.32 -5.79 12.74
N GLY A 138 2.48 -6.84 13.55
CA GLY A 138 1.69 -8.07 13.43
C GLY A 138 0.18 -7.80 13.60
N LEU A 139 -0.21 -7.03 14.63
CA LEU A 139 -1.59 -6.62 14.85
C LEU A 139 -2.12 -5.78 13.68
N LEU A 140 -1.31 -4.84 13.18
CA LEU A 140 -1.65 -4.02 12.02
C LEU A 140 -1.93 -4.89 10.79
N TRP A 141 -1.07 -5.87 10.49
CA TRP A 141 -1.29 -6.79 9.36
C TRP A 141 -2.58 -7.58 9.51
N LEU A 142 -2.86 -8.14 10.68
CA LEU A 142 -4.10 -8.88 10.94
C LEU A 142 -5.33 -8.00 10.71
N LEU A 143 -5.32 -6.77 11.22
CA LEU A 143 -6.43 -5.82 11.06
C LEU A 143 -6.63 -5.45 9.59
N VAL A 144 -5.55 -5.11 8.89
CA VAL A 144 -5.58 -4.69 7.49
C VAL A 144 -6.03 -5.83 6.59
N ILE A 145 -5.51 -7.04 6.77
CA ILE A 145 -5.95 -8.23 6.02
C ILE A 145 -7.42 -8.53 6.29
N THR A 146 -7.85 -8.50 7.55
CA THR A 146 -9.27 -8.73 7.90
C THR A 146 -10.18 -7.68 7.25
N SER A 147 -9.77 -6.42 7.23
CA SER A 147 -10.54 -5.37 6.56
C SER A 147 -10.57 -5.55 5.04
N ALA A 148 -9.48 -6.02 4.43
CA ALA A 148 -9.42 -6.29 2.99
C ALA A 148 -10.32 -7.48 2.62
N THR A 149 -10.24 -8.59 3.36
CA THR A 149 -11.08 -9.77 3.12
C THR A 149 -12.56 -9.49 3.37
N MET A 150 -12.89 -8.72 4.40
CA MET A 150 -14.27 -8.31 4.68
C MET A 150 -14.84 -7.45 3.54
N GLN A 151 -14.04 -6.54 2.98
CA GLN A 151 -14.46 -5.74 1.83
C GLN A 151 -14.68 -6.60 0.58
N LEU A 152 -13.79 -7.56 0.31
CA LEU A 152 -13.96 -8.50 -0.80
C LEU A 152 -15.21 -9.36 -0.63
N TRP A 153 -15.45 -9.88 0.59
CA TRP A 153 -16.61 -10.71 0.89
C TRP A 153 -17.94 -9.96 0.71
N GLN A 154 -17.97 -8.68 1.08
CA GLN A 154 -19.17 -7.86 0.92
C GLN A 154 -19.47 -7.52 -0.56
N ARG A 155 -18.49 -7.65 -1.45
CA ARG A 155 -18.61 -7.19 -2.84
C ARG A 155 -18.08 -8.21 -3.87
N PRO A 156 -18.63 -9.42 -3.93
CA PRO A 156 -18.18 -10.44 -4.88
C PRO A 156 -18.42 -10.04 -6.35
N THR A 157 -19.39 -9.18 -6.62
CA THR A 157 -19.82 -8.79 -7.99
C THR A 157 -19.57 -7.32 -8.32
N ALA A 158 -18.90 -6.55 -7.45
CA ALA A 158 -18.63 -5.14 -7.71
C ALA A 158 -17.48 -4.95 -8.71
N PRO A 159 -17.51 -3.87 -9.53
CA PRO A 159 -16.35 -3.49 -10.32
C PRO A 159 -15.18 -3.08 -9.41
N CYS A 160 -13.98 -3.57 -9.71
CA CYS A 160 -12.78 -3.22 -8.92
C CYS A 160 -12.41 -1.75 -9.09
N PHE A 161 -11.66 -1.20 -8.12
CA PHE A 161 -11.20 0.20 -8.07
C PHE A 161 -12.34 1.23 -7.92
N GLN A 162 -13.50 0.80 -7.44
CA GLN A 162 -14.60 1.70 -7.12
C GLN A 162 -14.44 2.21 -5.69
N THR A 163 -14.14 3.50 -5.54
CA THR A 163 -13.87 4.14 -4.25
C THR A 163 -15.10 4.06 -3.32
N TYR A 164 -14.98 3.43 -2.16
CA TYR A 164 -15.95 3.55 -1.07
C TYR A 164 -15.28 4.19 0.16
N ALA A 165 -16.03 5.03 0.87
CA ALA A 165 -15.53 5.72 2.05
C ALA A 165 -15.11 4.68 3.11
N PRO A 166 -13.85 4.70 3.58
CA PRO A 166 -13.38 3.76 4.59
C PRO A 166 -13.84 4.24 5.97
N THR A 167 -15.14 4.16 6.23
CA THR A 167 -15.70 4.37 7.56
C THR A 167 -15.14 3.42 8.65
N PRO A 168 -14.60 2.21 8.35
CA PRO A 168 -13.89 1.43 9.38
C PRO A 168 -12.46 1.91 9.68
N ALA A 169 -11.79 2.69 8.80
CA ALA A 169 -10.40 3.12 9.03
C ALA A 169 -10.25 4.17 10.14
N ALA A 170 -11.28 5.00 10.36
CA ALA A 170 -11.32 5.95 11.48
C ALA A 170 -11.40 5.24 12.85
N LEU A 171 -12.12 4.11 12.92
CA LEU A 171 -12.20 3.27 14.12
C LEU A 171 -10.87 2.53 14.39
N SER A 172 -10.16 2.12 13.35
CA SER A 172 -8.83 1.50 13.46
C SER A 172 -7.75 2.47 13.95
N LEU A 173 -7.80 3.74 13.53
CA LEU A 173 -6.91 4.80 14.03
C LEU A 173 -7.08 5.03 15.55
N LEU A 174 -8.33 5.01 16.04
CA LEU A 174 -8.63 5.19 17.46
C LEU A 174 -8.10 4.02 18.30
N ALA A 175 -8.30 2.78 17.85
CA ALA A 175 -7.89 1.59 18.60
C ALA A 175 -6.37 1.52 18.86
N ILE A 176 -5.54 1.98 17.91
CA ILE A 176 -4.08 1.95 18.07
C ILE A 176 -3.59 3.11 18.95
N PHE A 177 -4.22 4.27 18.92
CA PHE A 177 -3.94 5.38 19.84
C PHE A 177 -4.11 4.97 21.32
N PHE A 178 -5.09 4.11 21.62
CA PHE A 178 -5.31 3.56 22.96
C PHE A 178 -4.23 2.57 23.42
N ILE A 179 -3.44 1.96 22.52
CA ILE A 179 -2.31 1.08 22.91
C ILE A 179 -1.13 1.91 23.43
N PHE A 180 -1.04 3.19 23.04
CA PHE A 180 0.08 4.08 23.36
C PHE A 180 -0.21 5.13 24.44
N THR A 181 -1.47 5.26 24.89
CA THR A 181 -1.89 6.12 26.00
C THR A 181 -1.96 5.31 27.28
#